data_AF-A0A016T696-F1
#
_entry.id   AF-A0A016T696-F1
#
_cell.length_a   1.000
_cell.length_b   1.000
_cell.length_c   1.000
_cell.angle_alpha   90.00
_cell.angle_beta   90.00
_cell.angle_gamma   90.00
#
_symmetry.space_group_name_H-M   'P 1'
#
loop_
_entity.id
_entity.type
_entity.pdbx_description
1 polymer ?
#
loop_
_entity_poly.entity_id
_entity_poly.type
_entity_poly.pdbx_seq_one_letter_code
_entity_poly.pdbx_strand_id
1 'polypeptide(L)'
;MSCRSPMDEETYFAKPEHLFPHLEDGKIPTQEFLSACQGIADFVGFLGTAFAPVKADINGNVVKVRTRFEKDRIGQRYLQDLIDADLRENGGKLGVATEGLLWLKR
;
A
#
# COMPACT_ATOMS: atom_id res chain seq x y z
N MET A 1 40.94 7.74 -1.46
CA MET A 1 39.71 7.19 -2.07
C MET A 1 38.98 6.46 -0.97
N SER A 2 37.88 7.03 -0.44
CA SER A 2 37.11 6.38 0.62
C SER A 2 36.29 5.26 -0.01
N CYS A 3 36.57 4.01 0.37
CA CYS A 3 35.69 2.89 0.02
C CYS A 3 34.39 3.09 0.80
N ARG A 4 33.31 3.49 0.12
CA ARG A 4 31.98 3.52 0.71
C ARG A 4 31.58 2.08 1.04
N SER A 5 31.01 1.88 2.22
CA SER A 5 30.46 0.60 2.62
C SER A 5 29.25 0.29 1.72
N PRO A 6 28.93 -0.97 1.36
CA PRO A 6 27.73 -1.30 0.59
C PRO A 6 26.42 -0.84 1.24
N MET A 7 26.47 -0.49 2.54
CA MET A 7 25.36 0.08 3.31
C MET A 7 25.18 1.60 3.10
N ASP A 8 26.11 2.27 2.41
CA ASP A 8 26.07 3.72 2.13
C ASP A 8 25.42 4.05 0.77
N GLU A 9 24.86 3.05 0.07
CA GLU A 9 24.10 3.27 -1.17
C GLU A 9 22.63 3.57 -0.87
N GLU A 10 22.32 4.86 -0.87
CA GLU A 10 20.97 5.38 -0.67
C GLU A 10 20.12 5.12 -1.93
N THR A 11 19.51 3.94 -2.01
CA THR A 11 18.56 3.61 -3.09
C THR A 11 17.16 4.09 -2.73
N TYR A 12 16.30 4.26 -3.75
CA TYR A 12 14.90 4.64 -3.51
C TYR A 12 14.21 3.69 -2.51
N PHE A 13 14.52 2.40 -2.55
CA PHE A 13 13.93 1.37 -1.67
C PHE A 13 14.63 1.20 -0.33
N ALA A 14 15.71 1.95 -0.05
CA ALA A 14 16.40 1.88 1.25
C ALA A 14 15.61 2.59 2.38
N LYS A 15 14.57 3.37 2.05
CA LYS A 15 13.72 4.07 3.02
C LYS A 15 12.63 3.15 3.59
N PRO A 16 12.46 3.05 4.92
CA PRO A 16 11.47 2.16 5.54
C PRO A 16 10.04 2.37 5.04
N GLU A 17 9.66 3.62 4.75
CA GLU A 17 8.33 4.01 4.26
C GLU A 17 7.98 3.43 2.87
N HIS A 18 9.00 3.01 2.11
CA HIS A 18 8.87 2.43 0.77
C HIS A 18 8.93 0.90 0.79
N LEU A 19 9.18 0.28 1.94
CA LEU A 19 9.23 -1.16 2.10
C LEU A 19 7.87 -1.69 2.54
N PHE A 20 7.51 -2.85 2.00
CA PHE A 20 6.33 -3.57 2.49
C PHE A 20 6.55 -4.01 3.94
N PRO A 21 5.49 -3.96 4.78
CA PRO A 21 5.63 -4.27 6.19
C PRO A 21 5.94 -5.74 6.43
N HIS A 22 6.61 -6.01 7.54
CA HIS A 22 6.59 -7.33 8.14
C HIS A 22 5.19 -7.64 8.69
N LEU A 23 4.86 -8.92 8.74
CA LEU A 23 3.60 -9.35 9.34
C LEU A 23 3.66 -9.19 10.86
N GLU A 24 2.57 -8.72 11.44
CA GLU A 24 2.32 -8.74 12.89
C GLU A 24 1.33 -9.87 13.16
N ASP A 25 1.78 -10.94 13.83
CA ASP A 25 0.96 -12.12 14.11
C ASP A 25 0.25 -12.71 12.86
N GLY A 26 0.94 -12.70 11.72
CA GLY A 26 0.41 -13.18 10.44
C GLY A 26 -0.55 -12.20 9.74
N LYS A 27 -0.78 -11.02 10.29
CA LYS A 27 -1.60 -9.96 9.69
C LYS A 27 -0.75 -8.85 9.07
N ILE A 28 -1.33 -8.13 8.11
CA ILE A 28 -0.63 -7.09 7.34
C ILE A 28 -1.01 -5.72 7.91
N PRO A 29 -0.08 -4.94 8.49
CA PRO A 29 -0.34 -3.57 8.93
C PRO A 29 -0.82 -2.67 7.78
N THR A 30 -2.01 -2.10 7.90
CA THR A 30 -2.68 -1.36 6.82
C THR A 30 -1.94 -0.08 6.45
N GLN A 31 -1.48 0.69 7.43
CA GLN A 31 -0.86 1.99 7.21
C GLN A 31 0.46 1.86 6.42
N GLU A 32 1.29 0.90 6.82
CA GLU A 32 2.59 0.60 6.24
C GLU A 32 2.43 0.01 4.85
N PHE A 33 1.45 -0.88 4.65
CA PHE A 33 1.12 -1.41 3.32
C PHE A 33 0.73 -0.29 2.35
N LEU A 34 -0.14 0.63 2.77
CA LEU A 34 -0.56 1.76 1.94
C LEU A 34 0.59 2.76 1.69
N SER A 35 1.51 2.91 2.64
CA SER A 35 2.73 3.70 2.46
C SER A 35 3.61 3.09 1.37
N ALA A 36 3.85 1.78 1.44
CA ALA A 36 4.65 1.07 0.46
C ALA A 36 4.05 1.17 -0.95
N CYS A 37 2.73 0.95 -1.10
CA CYS A 37 2.05 1.10 -2.39
C CYS A 37 2.17 2.52 -2.96
N GLN A 38 2.11 3.56 -2.11
CA GLN A 38 2.34 4.94 -2.55
C GLN A 38 3.77 5.15 -3.06
N GLY A 39 4.77 4.59 -2.36
CA GLY A 39 6.16 4.58 -2.81
C GLY A 39 6.33 3.89 -4.17
N ILE A 40 5.61 2.79 -4.43
CA ILE A 40 5.62 2.16 -5.76
C ILE A 40 5.03 3.09 -6.83
N ALA A 41 3.91 3.77 -6.54
CA ALA A 41 3.31 4.71 -7.49
C ALA A 41 4.25 5.88 -7.83
N ASP A 42 4.99 6.37 -6.84
CA ASP A 42 5.99 7.42 -7.04
C ASP A 42 7.21 6.91 -7.81
N PHE A 43 7.69 5.70 -7.49
CA PHE A 43 8.75 5.03 -8.25
C PHE A 43 8.40 4.89 -9.73
N VAL A 44 7.21 4.36 -10.02
CA VAL A 44 6.68 4.21 -11.39
C VAL A 44 6.58 5.57 -12.08
N GLY A 45 6.23 6.63 -11.35
CA GLY A 45 6.23 7.99 -11.87
C GLY A 45 7.61 8.48 -12.35
N PHE A 46 8.70 8.06 -11.69
CA PHE A 46 10.06 8.41 -12.12
C PHE A 46 10.45 7.75 -13.44
N LEU A 47 9.80 6.66 -13.85
CA LEU A 47 10.07 5.97 -15.12
C LEU A 47 9.51 6.73 -16.34
N GLY A 48 8.75 7.81 -16.11
CA GLY A 48 8.29 8.73 -17.14
C GLY A 48 6.79 8.65 -17.45
N THR A 49 6.33 9.54 -18.32
CA THR A 49 4.91 9.76 -18.61
C THR A 49 4.21 8.57 -19.26
N ALA A 50 4.96 7.68 -19.92
CA ALA A 50 4.42 6.43 -20.46
C ALA A 50 3.78 5.54 -19.38
N PHE A 51 4.23 5.68 -18.13
CA PHE A 51 3.69 4.94 -16.98
C PHE A 51 2.60 5.70 -16.21
N ALA A 52 2.16 6.87 -16.68
CA ALA A 52 1.10 7.64 -16.03
C ALA A 52 -0.19 6.84 -15.78
N PRO A 53 -0.67 5.97 -16.70
CA PRO A 53 -1.85 5.14 -16.43
C PRO A 53 -1.64 4.16 -15.26
N VAL A 54 -0.44 3.58 -15.14
CA VAL A 54 -0.08 2.65 -14.06
C VAL A 54 -0.05 3.38 -12.72
N LYS A 55 0.62 4.54 -12.67
CA LYS A 55 0.65 5.39 -11.47
C LYS A 55 -0.77 5.79 -11.04
N ALA A 56 -1.62 6.18 -11.99
CA ALA A 56 -2.99 6.60 -11.71
C ALA A 56 -3.84 5.45 -11.15
N ASP A 57 -3.71 4.23 -11.70
CA ASP A 57 -4.42 3.05 -11.21
C ASP A 57 -4.01 2.69 -9.76
N ILE A 58 -2.70 2.62 -9.48
CA ILE A 58 -2.18 2.34 -8.13
C ILE A 58 -2.71 3.40 -7.14
N ASN A 59 -2.55 4.69 -7.46
CA ASN A 59 -3.03 5.78 -6.59
C ASN A 59 -4.54 5.70 -6.35
N GLY A 60 -5.32 5.43 -7.40
CA GLY A 60 -6.77 5.29 -7.29
C GLY A 60 -7.17 4.18 -6.33
N ASN A 61 -6.51 3.03 -6.41
CA ASN A 61 -6.78 1.90 -5.53
C ASN A 61 -6.25 2.13 -4.10
N VAL A 62 -5.10 2.78 -3.92
CA VAL A 62 -4.60 3.23 -2.60
C VAL A 62 -5.61 4.16 -1.92
N VAL A 63 -6.17 5.12 -2.66
CA VAL A 63 -7.18 6.05 -2.12
C VAL A 63 -8.42 5.31 -1.64
N LYS A 64 -8.95 4.35 -2.42
CA LYS A 64 -10.12 3.54 -2.00
C LYS A 64 -9.91 2.87 -0.64
N VAL A 65 -8.75 2.24 -0.46
CA VAL A 65 -8.41 1.53 0.78
C VAL A 65 -8.13 2.51 1.92
N ARG A 66 -7.42 3.61 1.65
CA ARG A 66 -7.12 4.66 2.64
C ARG A 66 -8.38 5.33 3.16
N THR A 67 -9.32 5.68 2.28
CA THR A 67 -10.61 6.26 2.68
C THR A 67 -11.37 5.34 3.63
N ARG A 68 -11.30 4.01 3.42
CA ARG A 68 -11.87 3.06 4.38
C ARG A 68 -11.08 3.07 5.68
N PHE A 69 -9.76 2.86 5.62
CA PHE A 69 -8.86 2.85 6.78
C PHE A 69 -9.06 4.05 7.72
N GLU A 70 -9.25 5.25 7.17
CA GLU A 70 -9.45 6.48 7.94
C GLU A 70 -10.78 6.55 8.70
N LYS A 71 -11.80 5.78 8.32
CA LYS A 71 -13.07 5.71 9.06
C LYS A 71 -12.92 5.09 10.44
N ASP A 72 -11.99 4.15 10.59
CA ASP A 72 -11.68 3.49 11.85
C ASP A 72 -10.26 2.91 11.79
N ARG A 73 -9.26 3.72 12.15
CA ARG A 73 -7.86 3.29 12.10
C ARG A 73 -7.53 2.18 13.09
N ILE A 74 -8.27 2.11 14.21
CA ILE A 74 -8.02 1.12 15.26
C ILE A 74 -8.61 -0.23 14.85
N GLY A 75 -9.88 -0.25 14.44
CA GLY A 75 -10.55 -1.47 13.98
C GLY A 75 -10.07 -1.98 12.63
N GLN A 76 -9.33 -1.15 11.87
CA GLN A 76 -8.77 -1.51 10.56
C GLN A 76 -7.24 -1.45 10.55
N ARG A 77 -6.62 -1.66 11.72
CA ARG A 77 -5.16 -1.73 11.88
C ARG A 77 -4.53 -2.70 10.89
N TYR A 78 -5.21 -3.80 10.59
CA TYR A 78 -4.75 -4.80 9.63
C TYR A 78 -5.68 -4.92 8.41
N LEU A 79 -5.11 -5.25 7.25
CA LEU A 79 -5.88 -5.41 6.01
C LEU A 79 -6.99 -6.44 6.14
N GLN A 80 -6.74 -7.53 6.88
CA GLN A 80 -7.72 -8.58 7.13
C GLN A 80 -8.97 -8.01 7.85
N ASP A 81 -8.76 -7.23 8.91
CA ASP A 81 -9.88 -6.64 9.67
C ASP A 81 -10.65 -5.61 8.83
N LEU A 82 -9.93 -4.86 7.99
CA LEU A 82 -10.51 -3.94 7.02
C LEU A 82 -11.41 -4.67 6.02
N ILE A 83 -10.95 -5.79 5.46
CA ILE A 83 -11.71 -6.63 4.52
C ILE A 83 -12.94 -7.23 5.20
N ASP A 84 -12.79 -7.80 6.39
CA ASP A 84 -13.90 -8.41 7.13
C ASP A 84 -15.00 -7.40 7.45
N ALA A 85 -14.61 -6.18 7.82
CA ALA A 85 -15.55 -5.08 8.04
C ALA A 85 -16.24 -4.65 6.73
N ASP A 86 -15.50 -4.59 5.61
CA ASP A 86 -16.03 -4.20 4.30
C ASP A 86 -17.06 -5.20 3.79
N LEU A 87 -16.74 -6.49 3.86
CA LEU A 87 -17.65 -7.56 3.49
C LEU A 87 -18.90 -7.54 4.35
N ARG A 88 -18.76 -7.36 5.67
CA ARG A 88 -19.90 -7.32 6.60
C ARG A 88 -20.85 -6.16 6.28
N GLU A 89 -20.32 -4.97 6.02
CA GLU A 89 -21.12 -3.78 5.67
C GLU A 89 -21.81 -3.90 4.30
N ASN A 90 -21.21 -4.66 3.38
CA ASN A 90 -21.71 -4.83 2.01
C ASN A 90 -22.47 -6.16 1.79
N GLY A 91 -22.92 -6.82 2.87
CA GLY A 91 -23.71 -8.05 2.77
C GLY A 91 -22.97 -9.22 2.12
N GLY A 92 -21.67 -9.36 2.39
CA GLY A 92 -20.79 -10.39 1.85
C GLY A 92 -20.23 -10.10 0.46
N LYS A 93 -20.58 -8.95 -0.14
CA LYS A 93 -20.04 -8.52 -1.44
C LYS A 93 -18.77 -7.69 -1.25
N LEU A 94 -17.91 -7.67 -2.26
CA LEU A 94 -16.74 -6.81 -2.27
C LEU A 94 -17.21 -5.34 -2.26
N GLY A 95 -16.85 -4.62 -1.20
CA GLY A 95 -16.99 -3.18 -1.18
C GLY A 95 -15.81 -2.50 -1.88
N VAL A 96 -15.89 -1.18 -1.99
CA VAL A 96 -14.93 -0.35 -2.74
C VAL A 96 -13.49 -0.57 -2.28
N ALA A 97 -13.26 -0.77 -0.98
CA ALA A 97 -11.92 -0.96 -0.44
C ALA A 97 -11.39 -2.37 -0.71
N THR A 98 -12.21 -3.41 -0.56
CA THR A 98 -11.78 -4.78 -0.86
C THR A 98 -11.50 -4.96 -2.36
N GLU A 99 -12.30 -4.33 -3.23
CA GLU A 99 -11.99 -4.26 -4.66
C GLU A 99 -10.68 -3.53 -4.93
N GLY A 100 -10.44 -2.40 -4.26
CA GLY A 100 -9.17 -1.67 -4.34
C GLY A 100 -7.98 -2.56 -3.96
N LEU A 101 -8.07 -3.32 -2.87
CA LEU A 101 -7.02 -4.27 -2.46
C LEU A 101 -6.81 -5.40 -3.48
N LEU A 102 -7.88 -5.91 -4.09
CA LEU A 102 -7.77 -6.93 -5.13
C LEU A 102 -6.94 -6.43 -6.32
N TRP A 103 -7.12 -5.17 -6.72
CA TRP A 103 -6.35 -4.56 -7.80
C TRP A 103 -4.92 -4.23 -7.39
N LEU A 104 -4.68 -3.77 -6.16
CA LEU A 104 -3.31 -3.53 -5.67
C LEU A 104 -2.47 -4.81 -5.55
N LYS A 105 -3.09 -5.97 -5.35
CA LYS A 105 -2.41 -7.27 -5.31
C LYS A 105 -1.95 -7.76 -6.69
N ARG A 106 -2.70 -7.42 -7.74
CA ARG A 106 -2.48 -7.93 -9.11
C ARG A 106 -1.29 -7.26 -9.76
#